data_AF-Q974N0-F1
#
_entry.id   AF-Q974N0-F1
#
_cell.length_a   1.000
_cell.length_b   1.000
_cell.length_c   1.000
_cell.angle_alpha   90.00
_cell.angle_beta   90.00
_cell.angle_gamma   90.00
#
_symmetry.space_group_name_H-M   'P 1'
#
loop_
_entity.id
_entity.type
_entity.pdbx_description
1 polymer ?
#
loop_
_entity_poly.entity_id
_entity_poly.type
_entity_poly.pdbx_seq_one_letter_code
_entity_poly.pdbx_strand_id
1 'polypeptide(L)'
;MKVKIFLHYPDDTPAGYVIFDGKTSKVYDENGNFLFEVEGIFPPKPRKINYEWIDKVLDEGLEDARKRFILYVGSRYLVNIKGLSEDEAIKRLEEFYYKKGGGKIYESWLKSVLRGVKNKGLKPWSLKRIQEKDKEMYSLISKVLNKQT
;
A
#
# COMPACT_ATOMS: atom_id res chain seq x y z
N MET A 1 29.17 -14.84 -4.36
CA MET A 1 29.79 -13.54 -4.70
C MET A 1 29.57 -12.63 -3.50
N LYS A 2 30.62 -12.06 -2.90
CA LYS A 2 30.47 -11.17 -1.75
C LYS A 2 30.15 -9.75 -2.23
N VAL A 3 29.07 -9.16 -1.72
CA VAL A 3 28.65 -7.80 -2.05
C VAL A 3 28.91 -6.91 -0.84
N LYS A 4 29.61 -5.79 -1.05
CA LYS A 4 29.82 -4.76 -0.02
C LYS A 4 28.79 -3.65 -0.22
N ILE A 5 28.04 -3.32 0.83
CA ILE A 5 26.99 -2.29 0.82
C ILE A 5 27.37 -1.23 1.85
N PHE A 6 27.48 0.03 1.45
CA PHE A 6 27.73 1.14 2.38
C PHE A 6 26.42 1.62 3.00
N LEU A 7 26.42 1.79 4.32
CA LEU A 7 25.27 2.25 5.08
C LEU A 7 25.41 3.74 5.35
N HIS A 8 24.28 4.43 5.32
CA HIS A 8 24.18 5.84 5.71
C HIS A 8 22.99 6.00 6.65
N TYR A 9 23.10 6.95 7.58
CA TYR A 9 21.99 7.41 8.40
C TYR A 9 21.00 8.25 7.57
N PRO A 10 19.78 8.53 8.09
CA PRO A 10 18.80 9.33 7.36
C PRO A 10 19.23 10.77 7.02
N ASP A 11 20.23 11.29 7.72
CA ASP A 11 20.87 12.58 7.44
C ASP A 11 22.06 12.48 6.46
N ASP A 12 22.22 11.32 5.82
CA ASP A 12 23.26 10.97 4.85
C ASP A 12 24.68 10.85 5.43
N THR A 13 24.83 10.86 6.76
CA THR A 13 26.13 10.59 7.40
C THR A 13 26.49 9.10 7.30
N PRO A 14 27.78 8.73 7.17
CA PRO A 14 28.20 7.33 7.10
C PRO A 14 27.77 6.52 8.33
N ALA A 15 27.29 5.30 8.12
CA ALA A 15 26.85 4.38 9.18
C ALA A 15 27.59 3.03 9.14
N GLY A 16 28.75 2.98 8.46
CA GLY A 16 29.53 1.77 8.25
C GLY A 16 29.16 0.99 6.99
N TYR A 17 29.28 -0.33 7.02
CA TYR A 17 29.05 -1.17 5.84
C TYR A 17 28.62 -2.60 6.17
N VAL A 18 28.08 -3.28 5.15
CA VAL A 18 27.66 -4.68 5.20
C VAL A 18 28.45 -5.49 4.19
N ILE A 19 28.85 -6.70 4.57
CA ILE A 19 29.34 -7.72 3.65
C ILE A 19 28.27 -8.82 3.58
N PHE A 20 27.62 -8.95 2.42
CA PHE A 20 26.64 -9.99 2.14
C PHE A 20 27.27 -11.11 1.31
N ASP A 21 27.20 -12.36 1.76
CA ASP A 21 27.82 -13.50 1.08
C ASP A 21 26.87 -14.29 0.17
N GLY A 22 25.58 -13.92 0.16
CA GLY A 22 24.50 -14.62 -0.54
C GLY A 22 23.51 -15.28 0.41
N LYS A 23 23.89 -15.51 1.68
CA LYS A 23 23.03 -16.11 2.71
C LYS A 23 22.96 -15.23 3.96
N THR A 24 24.09 -14.70 4.44
CA THR A 24 24.15 -13.85 5.64
C THR A 24 24.81 -12.52 5.35
N SER A 25 24.45 -11.53 6.18
CA SER A 25 25.02 -10.18 6.17
C SER A 25 25.80 -9.95 7.45
N LYS A 26 27.08 -9.62 7.33
CA LYS A 26 27.93 -9.15 8.44
C LYS A 26 28.00 -7.62 8.42
N VAL A 27 27.64 -6.99 9.53
CA VAL A 27 27.53 -5.53 9.65
C VAL A 27 28.69 -5.00 10.47
N TYR A 28 29.28 -3.90 10.00
CA TYR A 28 30.44 -3.23 10.59
C TYR A 28 30.15 -1.75 10.77
N ASP A 29 30.73 -1.15 11.80
CA ASP A 29 30.72 0.30 11.99
C ASP A 29 31.67 1.03 11.02
N GLU A 30 31.76 2.35 11.16
CA GLU A 30 32.62 3.23 10.36
C GLU A 30 34.13 2.93 10.53
N ASN A 31 34.52 2.42 11.70
CA ASN A 31 35.90 2.08 12.04
C ASN A 31 36.27 0.64 11.62
N GLY A 32 35.31 -0.13 11.11
CA GLY A 32 35.50 -1.52 10.72
C GLY A 32 35.34 -2.52 11.87
N ASN A 33 34.81 -2.11 13.02
CA ASN A 33 34.47 -3.02 14.11
C ASN A 33 33.21 -3.81 13.74
N PHE A 34 33.24 -5.11 14.00
CA PHE A 34 32.07 -5.97 13.82
C PHE A 34 30.97 -5.60 14.82
N LEU A 35 29.75 -5.43 14.31
CA LEU A 35 28.57 -5.14 15.14
C LEU A 35 27.72 -6.39 15.35
N PHE A 36 27.21 -6.99 14.27
CA PHE A 36 26.36 -8.18 14.32
C PHE A 36 26.26 -8.90 12.97
N GLU A 37 25.67 -10.09 12.97
CA GLU A 37 25.39 -10.91 11.79
C GLU A 37 23.89 -11.26 11.73
N VAL A 38 23.31 -11.23 10.53
CA VAL A 38 21.91 -11.61 10.28
C VAL A 38 21.77 -12.49 9.05
N GLU A 39 20.75 -13.35 9.06
CA GLU A 39 20.33 -14.06 7.85
C GLU A 39 19.64 -13.12 6.86
N GLY A 40 20.00 -13.24 5.58
CA GLY A 40 19.50 -12.39 4.50
C GLY A 40 20.29 -11.09 4.32
N ILE A 41 19.73 -10.18 3.50
CA ILE A 41 20.35 -8.90 3.18
C ILE A 41 20.06 -7.84 4.26
N PHE A 42 21.07 -7.08 4.66
CA PHE A 42 20.95 -5.93 5.54
C PHE A 42 21.36 -4.62 4.83
N PRO A 43 20.62 -3.51 5.01
CA PRO A 43 19.31 -3.45 5.65
C PRO A 43 18.28 -4.25 4.85
N PRO A 44 17.25 -4.80 5.51
CA PRO A 44 16.20 -5.53 4.80
C PRO A 44 15.55 -4.60 3.78
N LYS A 45 15.47 -5.05 2.52
CA LYS A 45 14.78 -4.28 1.49
C LYS A 45 13.32 -4.08 1.91
N PRO A 46 12.78 -2.85 1.87
CA PRO A 46 11.37 -2.64 2.13
C PRO A 46 10.56 -3.51 1.16
N ARG A 47 9.62 -4.30 1.71
CA ARG A 47 8.77 -5.17 0.88
C ARG A 47 7.92 -4.28 -0.03
N LYS A 48 7.98 -4.51 -1.34
CA LYS A 48 7.01 -3.91 -2.27
C LYS A 48 5.63 -4.46 -1.92
N ILE A 49 4.72 -3.58 -1.50
CA ILE A 49 3.32 -3.94 -1.26
C ILE A 49 2.61 -3.97 -2.61
N ASN A 50 1.99 -5.10 -2.96
CA ASN A 50 1.18 -5.20 -4.18
C ASN A 50 -0.22 -4.58 -3.93
N TYR A 51 -0.55 -3.57 -4.72
CA TYR A 51 -1.85 -2.89 -4.70
C TYR A 51 -2.71 -3.15 -5.94
N GLU A 52 -2.27 -3.99 -6.89
CA GLU A 52 -2.98 -4.29 -8.15
C GLU A 52 -4.40 -4.84 -7.91
N TRP A 53 -4.61 -5.54 -6.78
CA TRP A 53 -5.93 -6.01 -6.38
C TRP A 53 -6.93 -4.86 -6.19
N ILE A 54 -6.47 -3.66 -5.81
CA ILE A 54 -7.31 -2.47 -5.63
C ILE A 54 -7.78 -1.96 -7.00
N ASP A 55 -6.90 -1.89 -7.99
CA ASP A 55 -7.28 -1.51 -9.36
C ASP A 55 -8.32 -2.49 -9.91
N LYS A 56 -8.11 -3.81 -9.74
CA LYS A 56 -9.09 -4.83 -10.14
C LYS A 56 -10.47 -4.62 -9.50
N VAL A 57 -10.51 -4.33 -8.19
CA VAL A 57 -11.79 -4.04 -7.52
C VAL A 57 -12.43 -2.73 -8.01
N LEU A 58 -11.62 -1.70 -8.27
CA LEU A 58 -12.10 -0.44 -8.85
C LEU A 58 -12.65 -0.62 -10.27
N ASP A 59 -12.10 -1.55 -11.05
CA ASP A 59 -12.53 -1.88 -12.41
C ASP A 59 -13.78 -2.76 -12.46
N GLU A 60 -13.92 -3.72 -11.56
CA GLU A 60 -15.08 -4.62 -11.53
C GLU A 60 -16.28 -4.00 -10.78
N GLY A 61 -16.01 -3.19 -9.77
CA GLY A 61 -17.02 -2.67 -8.85
C GLY A 61 -17.36 -3.65 -7.72
N LEU A 62 -18.15 -3.17 -6.75
CA LEU A 62 -18.72 -3.98 -5.67
C LEU A 62 -20.23 -3.76 -5.59
N GLU A 63 -20.99 -4.81 -5.27
CA GLU A 63 -22.45 -4.73 -5.09
C GLU A 63 -22.79 -3.93 -3.82
N ASP A 64 -22.12 -4.26 -2.71
CA ASP A 64 -22.21 -3.57 -1.43
C ASP A 64 -20.82 -3.19 -0.87
N ALA A 65 -20.77 -2.57 0.31
CA ALA A 65 -19.58 -2.02 0.96
C ALA A 65 -18.86 -0.91 0.16
N ARG A 66 -19.42 -0.44 -0.95
CA ARG A 66 -18.82 0.57 -1.85
C ARG A 66 -18.30 1.81 -1.11
N LYS A 67 -19.10 2.42 -0.23
CA LYS A 67 -18.67 3.60 0.55
C LYS A 67 -17.55 3.27 1.55
N ARG A 68 -17.59 2.09 2.17
CA ARG A 68 -16.54 1.64 3.12
C ARG A 68 -15.24 1.37 2.37
N PHE A 69 -15.32 0.74 1.19
CA PHE A 69 -14.19 0.55 0.30
C PHE A 69 -13.59 1.88 -0.13
N ILE A 70 -14.41 2.84 -0.58
CA ILE A 70 -13.94 4.19 -0.94
C ILE A 70 -13.22 4.84 0.24
N LEU A 71 -13.77 4.80 1.45
CA LEU A 71 -13.23 5.48 2.63
C LEU A 71 -11.92 4.86 3.14
N TYR A 72 -11.82 3.52 3.15
CA TYR A 72 -10.71 2.81 3.79
C TYR A 72 -9.63 2.32 2.81
N VAL A 73 -9.95 2.25 1.52
CA VAL A 73 -9.07 1.67 0.50
C VAL A 73 -8.95 2.59 -0.71
N GLY A 74 -10.01 2.74 -1.50
CA GLY A 74 -9.98 3.37 -2.82
C GLY A 74 -9.42 4.79 -2.80
N SER A 75 -9.98 5.68 -1.97
CA SER A 75 -9.53 7.08 -1.87
C SER A 75 -8.05 7.20 -1.47
N ARG A 76 -7.62 6.38 -0.52
CA ARG A 76 -6.24 6.37 0.01
C ARG A 76 -5.25 5.87 -1.01
N TYR A 77 -5.63 4.83 -1.74
CA TYR A 77 -4.82 4.27 -2.82
C TYR A 77 -4.64 5.28 -3.95
N LEU A 78 -5.73 5.83 -4.47
CA LEU A 78 -5.68 6.71 -5.63
C LEU A 78 -4.84 7.97 -5.38
N VAL A 79 -4.96 8.58 -4.19
CA VAL A 79 -4.25 9.84 -3.90
C VAL A 79 -2.86 9.61 -3.30
N ASN A 80 -2.71 8.72 -2.30
CA ASN A 80 -1.46 8.61 -1.53
C ASN A 80 -0.52 7.49 -1.98
N ILE A 81 -0.94 6.67 -2.95
CA ILE A 81 -0.12 5.62 -3.56
C ILE A 81 0.04 5.89 -5.06
N LYS A 82 -1.07 6.04 -5.78
CA LYS A 82 -1.08 6.27 -7.24
C LYS A 82 -0.80 7.72 -7.62
N GLY A 83 -0.99 8.66 -6.69
CA GLY A 83 -0.63 10.06 -6.88
C GLY A 83 -1.59 10.83 -7.80
N LEU A 84 -2.82 10.35 -7.98
CA LEU A 84 -3.80 11.05 -8.82
C LEU A 84 -4.20 12.39 -8.22
N SER A 85 -4.60 13.31 -9.11
CA SER A 85 -5.27 14.55 -8.70
C SER A 85 -6.62 14.26 -8.04
N GLU A 86 -7.14 15.23 -7.29
CA GLU A 86 -8.44 15.08 -6.62
C GLU A 86 -9.57 14.89 -7.64
N ASP A 87 -9.56 15.60 -8.76
CA ASP A 87 -10.58 15.50 -9.81
C ASP A 87 -10.55 14.12 -10.51
N GLU A 88 -9.37 13.61 -10.84
CA GLU A 88 -9.22 12.26 -11.40
C GLU A 88 -9.68 11.19 -10.42
N ALA A 89 -9.34 11.35 -9.14
CA ALA A 89 -9.75 10.41 -8.10
C ALA A 89 -11.27 10.44 -7.87
N ILE A 90 -11.92 11.61 -7.91
CA ILE A 90 -13.38 11.73 -7.83
C ILE A 90 -14.02 10.96 -8.97
N LYS A 91 -13.63 11.27 -10.21
CA LYS A 91 -14.18 10.61 -11.39
C LYS A 91 -14.06 9.08 -11.29
N ARG A 92 -12.88 8.60 -10.90
CA ARG A 92 -12.61 7.16 -10.76
C ARG A 92 -13.46 6.50 -9.67
N LEU A 93 -13.69 7.18 -8.55
CA LEU A 93 -14.50 6.66 -7.44
C LEU A 93 -16.00 6.69 -7.75
N GLU A 94 -16.47 7.68 -8.51
CA GLU A 94 -17.83 7.73 -9.02
C GLU A 94 -18.10 6.59 -10.00
N GLU A 95 -17.22 6.42 -10.99
CA GLU A 95 -17.28 5.29 -11.94
C GLU A 95 -17.33 3.94 -11.19
N PHE A 96 -16.48 3.75 -10.18
CA PHE A 96 -16.50 2.58 -9.33
C PHE A 96 -17.85 2.40 -8.60
N TYR A 97 -18.38 3.47 -7.99
CA TYR A 97 -19.59 3.40 -7.16
C TYR A 97 -20.82 2.96 -7.95
N TYR A 98 -20.93 3.39 -9.21
CA TYR A 98 -22.09 3.13 -10.06
C TYR A 98 -21.98 1.86 -10.91
N LYS A 99 -20.86 1.11 -10.86
CA LYS A 99 -20.67 -0.12 -11.67
C LYS A 99 -21.62 -1.28 -11.36
N LYS A 100 -21.96 -1.52 -10.08
CA LYS A 100 -22.63 -2.77 -9.63
C LYS A 100 -23.83 -2.56 -8.70
N GLY A 101 -24.47 -1.40 -8.73
CA GLY A 101 -25.71 -1.22 -7.96
C GLY A 101 -26.31 0.17 -8.02
N GLY A 102 -27.50 0.30 -7.46
CA GLY A 102 -28.18 1.58 -7.27
C GLY A 102 -27.64 2.38 -6.08
N GLY A 103 -28.22 3.54 -5.85
CA GLY A 103 -27.86 4.47 -4.77
C GLY A 103 -27.21 5.74 -5.29
N LYS A 104 -26.91 6.67 -4.39
CA LYS A 104 -26.30 7.96 -4.72
C LYS A 104 -25.04 8.18 -3.88
N ILE A 105 -24.00 8.64 -4.56
CA ILE A 105 -22.82 9.21 -3.93
C ILE A 105 -22.77 10.70 -4.25
N TYR A 106 -22.41 11.50 -3.24
CA TYR A 106 -22.30 12.94 -3.40
C TYR A 106 -20.84 13.30 -3.67
N GLU A 107 -20.61 14.09 -4.71
CA GLU A 107 -19.29 14.62 -5.04
C GLU A 107 -18.67 15.37 -3.86
N SER A 108 -19.47 16.13 -3.10
CA SER A 108 -19.03 16.83 -1.88
C SER A 108 -18.50 15.88 -0.80
N TRP A 109 -19.09 14.70 -0.67
CA TRP A 109 -18.60 13.66 0.24
C TRP A 109 -17.28 13.08 -0.25
N LEU A 110 -17.15 12.81 -1.55
CA LEU A 110 -15.89 12.34 -2.15
C LEU A 110 -14.76 13.36 -1.96
N LYS A 111 -15.02 14.64 -2.25
CA LYS A 111 -14.08 15.75 -2.01
C LYS A 111 -13.62 15.80 -0.56
N SER A 112 -14.55 15.72 0.39
CA SER A 112 -14.24 15.72 1.83
C SER A 112 -13.37 14.53 2.23
N VAL A 113 -13.70 13.32 1.76
CA VAL A 113 -12.92 12.10 2.02
C VAL A 113 -11.52 12.22 1.44
N LEU A 114 -11.39 12.61 0.15
CA LEU A 114 -10.10 12.73 -0.54
C LEU A 114 -9.19 13.75 0.15
N ARG A 115 -9.70 14.94 0.47
CA ARG A 115 -8.96 15.95 1.22
C ARG A 115 -8.52 15.42 2.58
N GLY A 116 -9.42 14.73 3.29
CA GLY A 116 -9.15 14.15 4.60
C GLY A 116 -8.04 13.08 4.57
N VAL A 117 -8.05 12.19 3.58
CA VAL A 117 -7.02 11.14 3.47
C VAL A 117 -5.68 11.69 2.97
N LYS A 118 -5.70 12.68 2.07
CA LYS A 118 -4.50 13.34 1.54
C LYS A 118 -3.75 14.09 2.62
N ASN A 119 -4.45 14.96 3.37
CA ASN A 119 -3.85 15.76 4.43
C ASN A 119 -3.21 14.91 5.54
N LYS A 120 -3.77 13.72 5.80
CA LYS A 120 -3.29 12.79 6.83
C LYS A 120 -2.32 11.73 6.29
N GLY A 121 -2.02 11.72 4.99
CA GLY A 121 -1.16 10.71 4.37
C GLY A 121 -1.62 9.26 4.57
N LEU A 122 -2.92 9.02 4.74
CA LEU A 122 -3.44 7.71 5.12
C LEU A 122 -3.19 6.67 4.02
N LYS A 123 -2.73 5.48 4.42
CA LYS A 123 -2.53 4.34 3.52
C LYS A 123 -3.78 3.44 3.47
N PRO A 124 -4.04 2.77 2.33
CA PRO A 124 -5.17 1.84 2.19
C PRO A 124 -5.05 0.68 3.18
N TRP A 125 -6.19 0.16 3.63
CA TRP A 125 -6.20 -1.06 4.44
C TRP A 125 -5.66 -2.25 3.64
N SER A 126 -4.87 -3.10 4.30
CA SER A 126 -4.46 -4.39 3.74
C SER A 126 -5.63 -5.37 3.72
N LEU A 127 -5.58 -6.38 2.84
CA LEU A 127 -6.57 -7.46 2.80
C LEU A 127 -6.73 -8.13 4.17
N LYS A 128 -5.62 -8.39 4.88
CA LYS A 128 -5.64 -8.94 6.25
C LYS A 128 -6.45 -8.05 7.22
N ARG A 129 -6.21 -6.74 7.20
CA ARG A 129 -6.96 -5.80 8.05
C ARG A 129 -8.44 -5.75 7.70
N ILE A 130 -8.78 -5.84 6.41
CA ILE A 130 -10.17 -5.90 5.95
C ILE A 130 -10.82 -7.21 6.45
N GLN A 131 -10.14 -8.35 6.32
CA GLN A 131 -10.61 -9.64 6.82
C GLN A 131 -10.95 -9.61 8.33
N GLU A 132 -10.10 -8.95 9.12
CA GLU A 132 -10.26 -8.84 10.56
C GLU A 132 -11.41 -7.90 10.96
N LYS A 133 -11.57 -6.76 10.26
CA LYS A 133 -12.47 -5.67 10.68
C LYS A 133 -13.78 -5.58 9.92
N ASP A 134 -13.86 -6.11 8.71
CA ASP A 134 -15.02 -6.02 7.82
C ASP A 134 -15.09 -7.29 6.95
N LYS A 135 -15.53 -8.39 7.58
CA LYS A 135 -15.64 -9.71 6.95
C LYS A 135 -16.54 -9.70 5.71
N GLU A 136 -17.57 -8.85 5.71
CA GLU A 136 -18.47 -8.67 4.57
C GLU A 136 -17.73 -8.05 3.39
N MET A 137 -17.08 -6.90 3.58
CA MET A 137 -16.29 -6.25 2.52
C MET A 137 -15.17 -7.18 2.03
N TYR A 138 -14.52 -7.93 2.94
CA TYR A 138 -13.51 -8.92 2.57
C TYR A 138 -14.07 -10.01 1.65
N SER A 139 -15.24 -10.56 1.99
CA SER A 139 -15.91 -11.60 1.18
C SER A 139 -16.25 -11.09 -0.21
N LEU A 140 -16.79 -9.87 -0.31
CA LEU A 140 -17.13 -9.24 -1.60
C LEU A 140 -15.88 -9.00 -2.46
N ILE A 141 -14.81 -8.45 -1.87
CA ILE A 141 -13.53 -8.29 -2.56
C ILE A 141 -12.99 -9.65 -3.02
N SER A 142 -12.99 -10.65 -2.15
CA SER A 142 -12.49 -12.00 -2.47
C SER A 142 -13.24 -12.63 -3.63
N LYS A 143 -14.57 -12.47 -3.70
CA LYS A 143 -15.38 -12.90 -4.86
C LYS A 143 -14.94 -12.24 -6.16
N VAL A 144 -14.67 -10.93 -6.15
CA VAL A 144 -14.15 -10.20 -7.32
C VAL A 144 -12.77 -10.73 -7.73
N LEU A 145 -11.89 -10.97 -6.76
CA LEU A 145 -10.54 -11.45 -7.04
C LEU A 145 -10.54 -12.88 -7.59
N ASN A 146 -11.43 -13.76 -7.09
CA ASN A 146 -11.50 -15.18 -7.46
C ASN A 146 -12.32 -15.48 -8.72
N LYS A 147 -13.07 -14.50 -9.27
CA LYS A 147 -13.93 -14.66 -10.47
C LYS A 147 -13.17 -14.96 -11.77
N GLN A 148 -11.86 -15.20 -11.70
CA GLN A 148 -10.96 -15.51 -12.82
C GLN A 148 -10.33 -16.91 -12.67
N THR A 149 -11.08 -17.88 -12.17
CA THR A 149 -10.77 -19.31 -12.36
C THR A 149 -11.89 -19.98 -13.11
#